data_AF-A0A0S2TEM9-F1
#
_entry.id   AF-A0A0S2TEM9-F1
#
_cell.length_a   1.000
_cell.length_b   1.000
_cell.length_c   1.000
_cell.angle_alpha   90.00
_cell.angle_beta   90.00
_cell.angle_gamma   90.00
#
_symmetry.space_group_name_H-M   'P 1'
#
loop_
_entity.id
_entity.type
_entity.pdbx_description
1 polymer ?
#
loop_
_entity_poly.entity_id
_entity_poly.type
_entity_poly.pdbx_seq_one_letter_code
_entity_poly.pdbx_strand_id
1 'polypeptide(L)'
;MAVDSPETLPVAFLFVVPHEPVKKGEWLDEAFLRALKVADPDGTVETRVYRGGVLLARLSYKTAVVKGEPARRRKPDGPVTSKTSHTERSDRGLYATLVRDFVESCLERWHTVDRETFWENVGHHSLDATFVPAVAPDIAERMDKELRSHPLYIGAVSPDLGNPLHRYLFIEVMFKDAFLRGGRVYIRGGIPGTGNLSFIGADTFSSGGLGVVPYDQFDAVAPPLVLPTTLSARGLVSEMRMERRMALDVHQQVMRDLSYSPSLSNLERDFEWDLAQLPDAPDEVNVQATKITDYLLNPDHKDNNGKAKFFAEHLGITKSDSTYLHGQLVDALGHVTYENVRIDDYGVRFTANLPVTGKNGETATIETGWIVRPGERASFVTAYPGEKDAALEEQARPPPLVSDSLKGDERWQALYDLAHAAGLEAMSAFVPKPLVVENQVYMEGDRGGAIVVIEDGRTSLARWLRKNGRGHRHYKSGYAISAERIGQSAETAKTYADAFARVLRRNGIGCRPEIYYT
;
A
#
# COMPACT_ATOMS: atom_id res chain seq x y z
N MET A 1 -38.47 6.31 -11.98
CA MET A 1 -37.99 5.35 -12.99
C MET A 1 -37.57 4.10 -12.25
N ALA A 2 -38.25 2.98 -12.50
CA ALA A 2 -37.92 1.71 -11.87
C ALA A 2 -36.51 1.30 -12.32
N VAL A 3 -35.59 1.19 -11.37
CA VAL A 3 -34.32 0.52 -11.58
C VAL A 3 -34.67 -0.97 -11.57
N ASP A 4 -34.44 -1.69 -12.67
CA ASP A 4 -34.50 -3.15 -12.68
C ASP A 4 -33.62 -3.64 -11.53
N SER A 5 -34.25 -4.17 -10.49
CA SER A 5 -33.53 -4.90 -9.46
C SER A 5 -32.81 -6.06 -10.14
N PRO A 6 -31.50 -6.25 -9.92
CA PRO A 6 -30.78 -7.31 -10.60
C PRO A 6 -31.40 -8.67 -10.25
N GLU A 7 -31.54 -9.55 -11.24
CA GLU A 7 -32.10 -10.91 -11.06
C GLU A 7 -31.35 -11.69 -9.98
N THR A 8 -30.06 -11.41 -9.80
CA THR A 8 -29.21 -11.96 -8.74
C THR A 8 -28.25 -10.90 -8.20
N LEU A 9 -27.78 -11.08 -6.96
CA LEU A 9 -26.74 -10.24 -6.36
C LEU A 9 -25.63 -11.09 -5.71
N PRO A 10 -24.42 -10.53 -5.56
CA PRO A 10 -23.37 -11.11 -4.74
C PRO A 10 -23.73 -10.98 -3.25
N VAL A 11 -23.56 -12.04 -2.47
CA VAL A 11 -23.86 -12.07 -1.03
C VAL A 11 -22.77 -12.81 -0.26
N ALA A 12 -22.28 -12.21 0.81
CA ALA A 12 -21.40 -12.83 1.79
C ALA A 12 -22.12 -12.97 3.13
N PHE A 13 -22.25 -14.21 3.61
CA PHE A 13 -22.79 -14.54 4.92
C PHE A 13 -21.65 -14.56 5.93
N LEU A 14 -21.70 -13.69 6.95
CA LEU A 14 -20.56 -13.41 7.84
C LEU A 14 -20.74 -14.07 9.21
N PHE A 15 -19.64 -14.63 9.72
CA PHE A 15 -19.57 -15.30 11.01
C PHE A 15 -18.37 -14.80 11.80
N VAL A 16 -18.54 -14.57 13.11
CA VAL A 16 -17.43 -14.27 14.01
C VAL A 16 -16.71 -15.57 14.37
N VAL A 17 -15.38 -15.56 14.27
CA VAL A 17 -14.55 -16.68 14.70
C VAL A 17 -14.24 -16.52 16.19
N PRO A 18 -14.65 -17.47 17.04
CA PRO A 18 -14.45 -17.38 18.48
C PRO A 18 -12.96 -17.54 18.85
N HIS A 19 -12.51 -16.82 19.88
CA HIS A 19 -11.12 -16.87 20.35
C HIS A 19 -10.72 -18.23 20.94
N GLU A 20 -11.68 -18.98 21.47
CA GLU A 20 -11.52 -20.35 21.93
C GLU A 20 -12.33 -21.30 21.04
N PRO A 21 -11.82 -22.50 20.74
CA PRO A 21 -12.57 -23.48 19.97
C PRO A 21 -13.87 -23.82 20.69
N VAL A 22 -15.00 -23.50 20.06
CA VAL A 22 -16.32 -23.82 20.59
C VAL A 22 -16.46 -25.35 20.63
N LYS A 23 -16.72 -25.91 21.82
CA LYS A 23 -17.05 -27.32 21.94
C LYS A 23 -18.41 -27.57 21.29
N LYS A 24 -18.44 -28.46 20.29
CA LYS A 24 -19.65 -29.11 19.74
C LYS A 24 -20.72 -28.11 19.25
N GLY A 25 -20.71 -27.80 17.96
CA GLY A 25 -21.70 -27.00 17.25
C GLY A 25 -21.80 -27.41 15.77
N GLU A 26 -22.82 -26.92 15.06
CA GLU A 26 -22.94 -27.02 13.60
C GLU A 26 -21.76 -26.28 12.94
N TRP A 27 -21.16 -26.86 11.90
CA TRP A 27 -20.10 -26.17 11.14
C TRP A 27 -20.70 -25.05 10.28
N LEU A 28 -19.91 -24.03 9.95
CA LEU A 28 -20.37 -22.91 9.12
C LEU A 28 -20.91 -23.37 7.76
N ASP A 29 -20.23 -24.35 7.14
CA ASP A 29 -20.66 -24.98 5.89
C ASP A 29 -22.02 -25.67 6.03
N GLU A 30 -22.23 -26.42 7.12
CA GLU A 30 -23.48 -27.12 7.39
C GLU A 30 -24.63 -26.14 7.61
N ALA A 31 -24.39 -25.07 8.39
CA ALA A 31 -25.36 -24.01 8.63
C ALA A 31 -25.75 -23.30 7.32
N PHE A 32 -24.78 -22.99 6.47
CA PHE A 32 -25.02 -22.40 5.14
C PHE A 32 -25.87 -23.34 4.26
N LEU A 33 -25.52 -24.61 4.19
CA LEU A 33 -26.25 -25.60 3.40
C LEU A 33 -27.67 -25.83 3.93
N ARG A 34 -27.85 -25.90 5.25
CA ARG A 34 -29.18 -25.98 5.88
C ARG A 34 -30.04 -24.78 5.50
N ALA A 35 -29.50 -23.57 5.64
CA ALA A 35 -30.21 -22.34 5.29
C ALA A 35 -30.58 -22.29 3.81
N LEU A 36 -29.65 -22.68 2.91
CA LEU A 36 -29.91 -22.75 1.48
C LEU A 36 -31.03 -23.74 1.15
N LYS A 37 -31.01 -24.93 1.75
CA LYS A 37 -32.04 -25.97 1.52
C LYS A 37 -33.45 -25.50 1.90
N VAL A 38 -33.57 -24.71 2.96
CA VAL A 38 -34.84 -24.11 3.38
C VAL A 38 -35.25 -22.97 2.45
N ALA A 39 -34.28 -22.15 2.02
CA ALA A 39 -34.53 -20.98 1.19
C ALA A 39 -34.79 -21.30 -0.29
N ASP A 40 -34.22 -22.39 -0.81
CA ASP A 40 -34.28 -22.82 -2.21
C ASP A 40 -34.57 -24.34 -2.29
N PRO A 41 -35.78 -24.78 -1.91
CA PRO A 41 -36.13 -26.21 -1.87
C PRO A 41 -36.10 -26.87 -3.26
N ASP A 42 -36.29 -26.08 -4.32
CA ASP A 42 -36.30 -26.53 -5.72
C ASP A 42 -34.89 -26.57 -6.33
N GLY A 43 -33.86 -26.09 -5.62
CA GLY A 43 -32.47 -26.15 -6.07
C GLY A 43 -32.17 -25.30 -7.29
N THR A 44 -32.81 -24.13 -7.38
CA THR A 44 -32.71 -23.18 -8.49
C THR A 44 -31.40 -22.38 -8.49
N VAL A 45 -30.70 -22.28 -7.36
CA VAL A 45 -29.44 -21.53 -7.27
C VAL A 45 -28.33 -22.22 -8.07
N GLU A 46 -27.81 -21.50 -9.06
CA GLU A 46 -26.60 -21.86 -9.80
C GLU A 46 -25.50 -20.82 -9.56
N THR A 47 -24.52 -21.15 -8.72
CA THR A 47 -23.50 -20.17 -8.33
C THR A 47 -22.22 -20.82 -7.81
N ARG A 48 -21.10 -20.09 -7.86
CA ARG A 48 -19.87 -20.51 -7.18
C ARG A 48 -19.98 -20.24 -5.67
N VAL A 49 -19.26 -21.02 -4.87
CA VAL A 49 -19.19 -20.82 -3.42
C VAL A 49 -17.74 -20.61 -3.02
N TYR A 50 -17.48 -19.48 -2.37
CA TYR A 50 -16.17 -19.09 -1.84
C TYR A 50 -16.23 -19.09 -0.32
N ARG A 51 -15.20 -19.62 0.34
CA ARG A 51 -15.24 -19.83 1.79
C ARG A 51 -13.92 -19.48 2.46
N GLY A 52 -14.00 -19.02 3.71
CA GLY A 52 -12.86 -18.82 4.59
C GLY A 52 -12.84 -17.44 5.22
N GLY A 53 -11.67 -17.06 5.72
CA GLY A 53 -11.49 -15.82 6.48
C GLY A 53 -11.60 -14.55 5.63
N VAL A 54 -12.16 -13.49 6.21
CA VAL A 54 -12.09 -12.12 5.69
C VAL A 54 -10.75 -11.50 6.15
N LEU A 55 -9.70 -11.71 5.36
CA LEU A 55 -8.30 -11.48 5.76
C LEU A 55 -7.81 -10.02 5.65
N LEU A 56 -8.53 -9.06 6.25
CA LEU A 56 -8.14 -7.63 6.26
C LEU A 56 -6.74 -7.40 6.84
N ALA A 57 -6.42 -8.07 7.95
CA ALA A 57 -5.15 -7.89 8.65
C ALA A 57 -3.95 -8.22 7.75
N ARG A 58 -4.09 -9.18 6.82
CA ARG A 58 -3.01 -9.61 5.91
C ARG A 58 -2.46 -8.46 5.07
N LEU A 59 -3.32 -7.55 4.63
CA LEU A 59 -2.93 -6.38 3.83
C LEU A 59 -2.21 -5.30 4.66
N SER A 60 -2.26 -5.39 6.00
CA SER A 60 -1.62 -4.42 6.90
C SER A 60 -0.21 -4.80 7.33
N TYR A 61 0.26 -6.00 7.00
CA TYR A 61 1.60 -6.46 7.35
C TYR A 61 2.63 -5.96 6.33
N LYS A 62 3.74 -5.45 6.84
CA LYS A 62 4.92 -5.06 6.05
C LYS A 62 6.14 -5.78 6.61
N THR A 63 7.05 -6.20 5.75
CA THR A 63 8.33 -6.77 6.18
C THR A 63 9.12 -5.72 6.94
N ALA A 64 9.53 -6.03 8.16
CA ALA A 64 10.29 -5.13 9.03
C ALA A 64 11.71 -5.61 9.31
N VAL A 65 11.93 -6.94 9.26
CA VAL A 65 13.24 -7.56 9.47
C VAL A 65 13.45 -8.66 8.45
N VAL A 66 14.67 -8.76 7.91
CA VAL A 66 15.13 -9.92 7.13
C VAL A 66 16.39 -10.49 7.76
N LYS A 67 16.47 -11.82 7.80
CA LYS A 67 17.64 -12.56 8.30
C LYS A 67 18.05 -13.63 7.30
N GLY A 68 19.36 -13.76 7.11
CA GLY A 68 19.98 -14.82 6.34
C GLY A 68 21.07 -15.48 7.17
N GLU A 69 21.00 -16.81 7.31
CA GLU A 69 22.01 -17.64 7.95
C GLU A 69 22.72 -18.47 6.86
N PRO A 70 24.06 -18.50 6.83
CA PRO A 70 24.82 -19.20 5.82
C PRO A 70 24.59 -20.71 5.93
N ALA A 71 24.88 -21.42 4.85
CA ALA A 71 24.65 -22.86 4.79
C ALA A 71 25.54 -23.60 5.80
N ARG A 72 24.91 -24.28 6.77
CA ARG A 72 25.62 -25.00 7.85
C ARG A 72 25.02 -26.39 8.04
N ARG A 73 25.87 -27.37 8.34
CA ARG A 73 25.43 -28.72 8.75
C ARG A 73 25.01 -28.67 10.23
N ARG A 74 23.71 -28.82 10.50
CA ARG A 74 23.15 -28.75 11.88
C ARG A 74 23.06 -30.10 12.58
N LYS A 75 22.95 -31.19 11.82
CA LYS A 75 22.96 -32.57 12.30
C LYS A 75 24.11 -33.33 11.62
N PRO A 76 24.80 -34.26 12.32
CA PRO A 76 25.94 -34.97 11.76
C PRO A 76 25.69 -35.58 10.37
N ASP A 77 24.51 -36.15 10.16
CA ASP A 77 24.08 -36.79 8.89
C ASP A 77 23.01 -35.98 8.13
N GLY A 78 22.83 -34.70 8.49
CA GLY A 78 21.84 -33.83 7.86
C GLY A 78 22.34 -33.13 6.60
N PRO A 79 21.42 -32.69 5.72
CA PRO A 79 21.78 -31.84 4.59
C PRO A 79 22.36 -30.51 5.08
N VAL A 80 23.24 -29.91 4.27
CA VAL A 80 23.71 -28.54 4.46
C VAL A 80 22.63 -27.62 3.90
N THR A 81 22.05 -26.79 4.76
CA THR A 81 20.96 -25.89 4.38
C THR A 81 21.27 -24.49 4.85
N SER A 82 21.09 -23.50 3.99
CA SER A 82 20.94 -22.11 4.43
C SER A 82 19.53 -21.89 4.98
N LYS A 83 19.35 -20.80 5.73
CA LYS A 83 18.04 -20.42 6.26
C LYS A 83 17.85 -18.94 6.01
N THR A 84 16.73 -18.60 5.39
CA THR A 84 16.24 -17.23 5.30
C THR A 84 14.97 -17.12 6.12
N SER A 85 14.73 -15.95 6.70
CA SER A 85 13.48 -15.64 7.39
C SER A 85 13.21 -14.16 7.33
N HIS A 86 11.94 -13.78 7.35
CA HIS A 86 11.51 -12.41 7.50
C HIS A 86 10.54 -12.29 8.67
N THR A 87 10.49 -11.11 9.28
CA THR A 87 9.51 -10.77 10.30
C THR A 87 8.60 -9.70 9.72
N GLU A 88 7.31 -9.96 9.74
CA GLU A 88 6.29 -8.99 9.38
C GLU A 88 5.86 -8.19 10.60
N ARG A 89 5.56 -6.91 10.40
CA ARG A 89 5.00 -6.02 11.41
C ARG A 89 3.71 -5.42 10.88
N SER A 90 2.67 -5.42 11.70
CA SER A 90 1.40 -4.82 11.34
C SER A 90 1.45 -3.29 11.44
N ASP A 91 1.00 -2.63 10.38
CA ASP A 91 0.66 -1.22 10.37
C ASP A 91 -0.77 -1.07 10.88
N ARG A 92 -0.91 -0.74 12.17
CA ARG A 92 -2.21 -0.54 12.82
C ARG A 92 -3.03 0.58 12.17
N GLY A 93 -2.38 1.60 11.61
CA GLY A 93 -3.07 2.70 10.94
C GLY A 93 -3.69 2.24 9.63
N LEU A 94 -2.92 1.52 8.82
CA LEU A 94 -3.43 0.88 7.60
C LEU A 94 -4.53 -0.14 7.91
N TYR A 95 -4.38 -0.97 8.95
CA TYR A 95 -5.44 -1.90 9.35
C TYR A 95 -6.75 -1.17 9.68
N ALA A 96 -6.69 -0.10 10.50
CA ALA A 96 -7.86 0.71 10.80
C ALA A 96 -8.49 1.32 9.53
N THR A 97 -7.67 1.75 8.55
CA THR A 97 -8.15 2.28 7.27
C THR A 97 -8.91 1.20 6.50
N LEU A 98 -8.35 -0.01 6.41
CA LEU A 98 -8.96 -1.13 5.69
C LEU A 98 -10.27 -1.59 6.34
N VAL A 99 -10.31 -1.68 7.67
CA VAL A 99 -11.55 -2.00 8.41
C VAL A 99 -12.58 -0.90 8.12
N ARG A 100 -12.21 0.39 8.18
CA ARG A 100 -13.14 1.52 7.91
C ARG A 100 -13.68 1.49 6.51
N ASP A 101 -12.79 1.29 5.57
CA ASP A 101 -13.15 1.26 4.18
C ASP A 101 -14.11 0.11 3.88
N PHE A 102 -13.80 -1.10 4.34
CA PHE A 102 -14.65 -2.29 4.20
C PHE A 102 -16.01 -2.14 4.87
N VAL A 103 -16.06 -1.65 6.11
CA VAL A 103 -17.33 -1.47 6.84
C VAL A 103 -18.22 -0.47 6.13
N GLU A 104 -17.70 0.71 5.76
CA GLU A 104 -18.48 1.72 5.04
C GLU A 104 -18.98 1.20 3.70
N SER A 105 -18.11 0.59 2.89
CA SER A 105 -18.51 0.09 1.57
C SER A 105 -19.51 -1.07 1.64
N CYS A 106 -19.48 -1.89 2.70
CA CYS A 106 -20.53 -2.87 2.96
C CYS A 106 -21.87 -2.22 3.35
N LEU A 107 -21.85 -1.19 4.23
CA LEU A 107 -23.05 -0.51 4.71
C LEU A 107 -23.71 0.38 3.65
N GLU A 108 -22.98 0.78 2.60
CA GLU A 108 -23.51 1.46 1.41
C GLU A 108 -24.29 0.52 0.47
N ARG A 109 -24.23 -0.80 0.69
CA ARG A 109 -24.86 -1.84 -0.15
C ARG A 109 -25.99 -2.53 0.62
N TRP A 110 -26.65 -3.52 -0.01
CA TRP A 110 -27.60 -4.36 0.74
C TRP A 110 -26.85 -5.10 1.86
N HIS A 111 -27.40 -5.06 3.06
CA HIS A 111 -26.85 -5.73 4.22
C HIS A 111 -27.94 -5.96 5.27
N THR A 112 -27.68 -6.93 6.14
CA THR A 112 -28.50 -7.26 7.31
C THR A 112 -27.67 -7.25 8.60
N VAL A 113 -26.37 -6.91 8.52
CA VAL A 113 -25.52 -6.72 9.70
C VAL A 113 -26.01 -5.54 10.54
N ASP A 114 -25.83 -5.64 11.85
CA ASP A 114 -26.16 -4.55 12.77
C ASP A 114 -25.15 -3.40 12.64
N ARG A 115 -25.65 -2.20 12.31
CA ARG A 115 -24.79 -1.04 11.98
C ARG A 115 -23.93 -0.56 13.13
N GLU A 116 -24.43 -0.67 14.36
CA GLU A 116 -23.75 -0.16 15.55
C GLU A 116 -22.59 -1.06 15.96
N THR A 117 -22.76 -2.38 15.82
CA THR A 117 -21.78 -3.38 16.25
C THR A 117 -20.90 -3.92 15.11
N PHE A 118 -21.25 -3.68 13.83
CA PHE A 118 -20.50 -4.25 12.71
C PHE A 118 -19.04 -3.79 12.69
N TRP A 119 -18.77 -2.53 13.05
CA TRP A 119 -17.41 -2.02 13.22
C TRP A 119 -16.58 -2.88 14.17
N GLU A 120 -17.10 -3.09 15.38
CA GLU A 120 -16.43 -3.83 16.44
C GLU A 120 -16.20 -5.29 16.03
N ASN A 121 -17.21 -5.91 15.40
CA ASN A 121 -17.10 -7.25 14.86
C ASN A 121 -15.95 -7.39 13.85
N VAL A 122 -15.81 -6.47 12.90
CA VAL A 122 -14.75 -6.53 11.86
C VAL A 122 -13.38 -6.13 12.43
N GLY A 123 -13.34 -5.12 13.30
CA GLY A 123 -12.09 -4.53 13.78
C GLY A 123 -11.41 -5.31 14.91
N HIS A 124 -12.17 -6.04 15.73
CA HIS A 124 -11.66 -6.72 16.92
C HIS A 124 -11.75 -8.26 16.85
N HIS A 125 -12.49 -8.81 15.89
CA HIS A 125 -12.61 -10.25 15.73
C HIS A 125 -12.13 -10.72 14.36
N SER A 126 -11.75 -11.99 14.28
CA SER A 126 -11.59 -12.65 12.99
C SER A 126 -12.97 -13.02 12.45
N LEU A 127 -13.18 -12.81 11.16
CA LEU A 127 -14.42 -13.16 10.49
C LEU A 127 -14.17 -14.28 9.49
N ASP A 128 -15.08 -15.24 9.45
CA ASP A 128 -15.24 -16.18 8.34
C ASP A 128 -16.46 -15.77 7.52
N ALA A 129 -16.44 -16.09 6.23
CA ALA A 129 -17.57 -15.89 5.36
C ALA A 129 -17.79 -17.03 4.39
N THR A 130 -19.06 -17.22 4.03
CA THR A 130 -19.46 -17.96 2.83
C THR A 130 -19.98 -16.95 1.81
N PHE A 131 -19.25 -16.78 0.72
CA PHE A 131 -19.56 -15.84 -0.35
C PHE A 131 -20.12 -16.57 -1.58
N VAL A 132 -21.27 -16.10 -2.07
CA VAL A 132 -21.92 -16.53 -3.31
C VAL A 132 -22.02 -15.34 -4.27
N PRO A 133 -21.43 -15.39 -5.47
CA PRO A 133 -21.43 -14.24 -6.40
C PRO A 133 -22.78 -13.91 -7.02
N ALA A 134 -23.69 -14.88 -7.05
CA ALA A 134 -25.01 -14.74 -7.67
C ALA A 134 -26.03 -15.56 -6.89
N VAL A 135 -27.00 -14.89 -6.28
CA VAL A 135 -28.17 -15.48 -5.64
C VAL A 135 -29.34 -14.51 -5.75
N ALA A 136 -30.57 -15.01 -5.88
CA ALA A 136 -31.76 -14.17 -5.92
C ALA A 136 -31.96 -13.44 -4.56
N PRO A 137 -32.38 -12.17 -4.55
CA PRO A 137 -32.55 -11.40 -3.31
C PRO A 137 -33.46 -12.07 -2.27
N ASP A 138 -34.57 -12.68 -2.72
CA ASP A 138 -35.53 -13.35 -1.84
C ASP A 138 -34.95 -14.62 -1.20
N ILE A 139 -34.11 -15.36 -1.94
CA ILE A 139 -33.38 -16.52 -1.40
C ILE A 139 -32.37 -16.04 -0.36
N ALA A 140 -31.61 -14.98 -0.65
CA ALA A 140 -30.63 -14.42 0.28
C ALA A 140 -31.27 -13.96 1.59
N GLU A 141 -32.42 -13.28 1.53
CA GLU A 141 -33.18 -12.86 2.71
C GLU A 141 -33.69 -14.05 3.54
N ARG A 142 -34.19 -15.10 2.88
CA ARG A 142 -34.59 -16.34 3.58
C ARG A 142 -33.41 -17.03 4.24
N MET A 143 -32.26 -17.10 3.55
CA MET A 143 -31.03 -17.65 4.11
C MET A 143 -30.54 -16.86 5.32
N ASP A 144 -30.51 -15.52 5.25
CA ASP A 144 -30.15 -14.67 6.40
C ASP A 144 -31.01 -15.01 7.61
N LYS A 145 -32.34 -15.07 7.42
CA LYS A 145 -33.29 -15.38 8.49
C LYS A 145 -33.02 -16.74 9.15
N GLU A 146 -32.75 -17.78 8.36
CA GLU A 146 -32.43 -19.12 8.88
C GLU A 146 -31.09 -19.12 9.63
N LEU A 147 -30.08 -18.43 9.09
CA LEU A 147 -28.75 -18.33 9.69
C LEU A 147 -28.72 -17.56 11.01
N ARG A 148 -29.70 -16.70 11.30
CA ARG A 148 -29.83 -16.04 12.64
C ARG A 148 -29.93 -17.03 13.80
N SER A 149 -30.31 -18.28 13.55
CA SER A 149 -30.29 -19.35 14.55
C SER A 149 -28.87 -19.79 14.97
N HIS A 150 -27.87 -19.51 14.13
CA HIS A 150 -26.49 -19.90 14.36
C HIS A 150 -25.77 -18.88 15.26
N PRO A 151 -25.15 -19.30 16.38
CA PRO A 151 -24.64 -18.38 17.40
C PRO A 151 -23.49 -17.48 16.96
N LEU A 152 -22.76 -17.87 15.90
CA LEU A 152 -21.65 -17.10 15.35
C LEU A 152 -22.06 -16.18 14.20
N TYR A 153 -23.29 -16.28 13.70
CA TYR A 153 -23.72 -15.52 12.54
C TYR A 153 -24.06 -14.08 12.89
N ILE A 154 -23.48 -13.11 12.18
CA ILE A 154 -23.68 -11.68 12.45
C ILE A 154 -24.51 -10.96 11.38
N GLY A 155 -24.79 -11.63 10.26
CA GLY A 155 -25.58 -11.09 9.15
C GLY A 155 -24.91 -11.30 7.80
N ALA A 156 -25.51 -10.72 6.77
CA ALA A 156 -25.02 -10.77 5.40
C ALA A 156 -24.75 -9.36 4.88
N VAL A 157 -23.85 -9.29 3.91
CA VAL A 157 -23.55 -8.08 3.14
C VAL A 157 -23.54 -8.43 1.66
N SER A 158 -23.85 -7.47 0.80
CA SER A 158 -23.67 -7.60 -0.65
C SER A 158 -22.35 -6.95 -1.06
N PRO A 159 -21.30 -7.74 -1.38
CA PRO A 159 -20.02 -7.17 -1.77
C PRO A 159 -20.12 -6.30 -3.04
N ASP A 160 -19.40 -5.19 -3.06
CA ASP A 160 -19.19 -4.42 -4.27
C ASP A 160 -18.09 -5.09 -5.12
N LEU A 161 -18.48 -5.85 -6.14
CA LEU A 161 -17.53 -6.49 -7.05
C LEU A 161 -16.82 -5.47 -7.96
N GLY A 162 -17.13 -4.18 -7.92
CA GLY A 162 -16.32 -3.10 -8.50
C GLY A 162 -15.28 -2.53 -7.53
N ASN A 163 -15.24 -2.99 -6.27
CA ASN A 163 -14.29 -2.54 -5.26
C ASN A 163 -13.13 -3.54 -5.13
N PRO A 164 -11.87 -3.12 -5.32
CA PRO A 164 -10.72 -4.02 -5.26
C PRO A 164 -10.52 -4.64 -3.88
N LEU A 165 -10.84 -3.94 -2.79
CA LEU A 165 -10.77 -4.49 -1.43
C LEU A 165 -11.73 -5.68 -1.28
N HIS A 166 -12.96 -5.56 -1.77
CA HIS A 166 -13.95 -6.64 -1.72
C HIS A 166 -13.56 -7.82 -2.61
N ARG A 167 -13.03 -7.55 -3.82
CA ARG A 167 -12.51 -8.61 -4.71
C ARG A 167 -11.40 -9.40 -4.03
N TYR A 168 -10.43 -8.70 -3.42
CA TYR A 168 -9.34 -9.34 -2.70
C TYR A 168 -9.90 -10.25 -1.59
N LEU A 169 -10.77 -9.70 -0.73
CA LEU A 169 -11.27 -10.39 0.45
C LEU A 169 -12.18 -11.58 0.14
N PHE A 170 -13.07 -11.46 -0.85
CA PHE A 170 -14.10 -12.49 -1.11
C PHE A 170 -13.79 -13.42 -2.28
N ILE A 171 -12.90 -13.00 -3.19
CA ILE A 171 -12.61 -13.75 -4.42
C ILE A 171 -11.17 -14.22 -4.42
N GLU A 172 -10.18 -13.35 -4.17
CA GLU A 172 -8.79 -13.73 -4.39
C GLU A 172 -8.23 -14.67 -3.33
N VAL A 173 -8.57 -14.43 -2.05
CA VAL A 173 -7.97 -15.15 -0.92
C VAL A 173 -8.81 -16.29 -0.35
N MET A 174 -10.10 -16.34 -0.66
CA MET A 174 -11.00 -17.41 -0.20
C MET A 174 -10.82 -18.70 -1.00
N PHE A 175 -11.16 -19.83 -0.39
CA PHE A 175 -11.16 -21.13 -1.05
C PHE A 175 -12.19 -21.16 -2.18
N LYS A 176 -11.75 -21.59 -3.38
CA LYS A 176 -12.53 -21.65 -4.63
C LYS A 176 -12.84 -23.10 -4.98
N ASP A 177 -13.40 -23.84 -4.03
CA ASP A 177 -13.44 -25.30 -4.08
C ASP A 177 -14.84 -25.87 -4.25
N ALA A 178 -15.89 -25.04 -4.39
CA ALA A 178 -17.25 -25.51 -4.59
C ALA A 178 -18.12 -24.63 -5.50
N PHE A 179 -19.16 -25.25 -6.08
CA PHE A 179 -20.27 -24.56 -6.73
C PHE A 179 -21.58 -25.32 -6.52
N LEU A 180 -22.70 -24.62 -6.70
CA LEU A 180 -24.06 -25.11 -6.60
C LEU A 180 -24.68 -25.18 -8.00
N ARG A 181 -25.38 -26.27 -8.30
CA ARG A 181 -26.19 -26.41 -9.52
C ARG A 181 -27.23 -27.53 -9.34
N GLY A 182 -28.49 -27.26 -9.71
CA GLY A 182 -29.57 -28.25 -9.70
C GLY A 182 -29.76 -28.91 -8.34
N GLY A 183 -29.73 -28.12 -7.27
CA GLY A 183 -29.86 -28.60 -5.89
C GLY A 183 -28.72 -29.50 -5.40
N ARG A 184 -27.53 -29.46 -6.02
CA ARG A 184 -26.35 -30.25 -5.62
C ARG A 184 -25.16 -29.34 -5.36
N VAL A 185 -24.29 -29.78 -4.45
CA VAL A 185 -22.97 -29.21 -4.24
C VAL A 185 -21.98 -30.00 -5.10
N TYR A 186 -21.18 -29.28 -5.87
CA TYR A 186 -20.03 -29.82 -6.59
C TYR A 186 -18.77 -29.29 -5.96
N ILE A 187 -17.86 -30.18 -5.58
CA ILE A 187 -16.57 -29.81 -5.00
C ILE A 187 -15.42 -30.16 -5.93
N ARG A 188 -14.33 -29.42 -5.77
CA ARG A 188 -13.07 -29.68 -6.46
C ARG A 188 -12.42 -30.94 -5.89
N GLY A 189 -12.27 -31.96 -6.73
CA GLY A 189 -11.50 -33.15 -6.40
C GLY A 189 -10.01 -32.83 -6.27
N GLY A 190 -9.35 -33.50 -5.32
CA GLY A 190 -7.89 -33.45 -5.19
C GLY A 190 -7.17 -34.12 -6.36
N ILE A 191 -5.83 -34.07 -6.34
CA ILE A 191 -5.00 -34.89 -7.23
C ILE A 191 -5.32 -36.37 -6.91
N PRO A 192 -5.44 -37.27 -7.91
CA PRO A 192 -5.70 -38.70 -7.66
C PRO A 192 -4.83 -39.25 -6.52
N GLY A 193 -5.45 -39.80 -5.47
CA GLY A 193 -4.76 -40.31 -4.27
C GLY A 193 -4.69 -39.36 -3.06
N THR A 194 -5.16 -38.11 -3.18
CA THR A 194 -5.23 -37.13 -2.08
C THR A 194 -6.69 -36.75 -1.79
N GLY A 195 -7.42 -37.64 -1.14
CA GLY A 195 -8.83 -37.42 -0.80
C GLY A 195 -8.98 -36.69 0.52
N ASN A 196 -9.10 -35.36 0.51
CA ASN A 196 -9.70 -34.62 1.62
C ASN A 196 -10.76 -33.69 1.05
N LEU A 197 -12.02 -33.96 1.39
CA LEU A 197 -13.15 -33.10 1.05
C LEU A 197 -13.22 -32.00 2.13
N SER A 198 -13.06 -30.73 1.74
CA SER A 198 -12.98 -29.56 2.63
C SER A 198 -14.33 -28.86 2.87
N PHE A 199 -15.43 -29.36 2.30
CA PHE A 199 -16.76 -28.76 2.41
C PHE A 199 -17.65 -29.65 3.29
N ILE A 200 -17.81 -29.28 4.56
CA ILE A 200 -18.48 -30.11 5.56
C ILE A 200 -19.99 -30.10 5.33
N GLY A 201 -20.63 -31.28 5.39
CA GLY A 201 -22.07 -31.44 5.18
C GLY A 201 -22.53 -31.54 3.72
N ALA A 202 -21.65 -31.35 2.75
CA ALA A 202 -22.00 -31.37 1.32
C ALA A 202 -22.53 -32.73 0.83
N ASP A 203 -22.08 -33.83 1.45
CA ASP A 203 -22.51 -35.21 1.20
C ASP A 203 -23.94 -35.49 1.67
N THR A 204 -24.43 -34.75 2.67
CA THR A 204 -25.76 -34.91 3.25
C THR A 204 -26.75 -33.81 2.84
N PHE A 205 -26.30 -32.80 2.10
CA PHE A 205 -27.10 -31.64 1.68
C PHE A 205 -28.36 -32.02 0.90
N SER A 206 -28.20 -32.79 -0.19
CA SER A 206 -29.30 -33.17 -1.06
C SER A 206 -29.36 -34.66 -1.33
N SER A 207 -30.57 -35.15 -1.63
CA SER A 207 -30.82 -36.55 -2.00
C SER A 207 -30.11 -36.96 -3.30
N GLY A 208 -29.73 -35.99 -4.14
CA GLY A 208 -28.91 -36.20 -5.33
C GLY A 208 -27.43 -36.46 -5.04
N GLY A 209 -26.96 -36.22 -3.81
CA GLY A 209 -25.57 -36.46 -3.39
C GLY A 209 -24.56 -35.44 -3.94
N LEU A 210 -23.33 -35.56 -3.42
CA LEU A 210 -22.17 -34.72 -3.71
C LEU A 210 -21.56 -35.01 -5.10
N GLY A 211 -21.37 -33.96 -5.90
CA GLY A 211 -20.59 -34.04 -7.13
C GLY A 211 -19.10 -33.78 -6.85
N VAL A 212 -18.21 -34.62 -7.38
CA VAL A 212 -16.76 -34.38 -7.33
C VAL A 212 -16.27 -34.14 -8.75
N VAL A 213 -15.67 -32.97 -8.99
CA VAL A 213 -15.15 -32.58 -10.30
C VAL A 213 -13.63 -32.59 -10.28
N PRO A 214 -12.94 -33.20 -11.26
CA PRO A 214 -11.48 -33.14 -11.36
C PRO A 214 -10.91 -31.72 -11.29
N TYR A 215 -9.75 -31.57 -10.65
CA TYR A 215 -9.10 -30.28 -10.39
C TYR A 215 -8.96 -29.40 -11.64
N ASP A 216 -8.63 -30.01 -12.78
CA ASP A 216 -8.37 -29.40 -14.08
C ASP A 216 -9.65 -29.05 -14.88
N GLN A 217 -10.79 -29.65 -14.50
CA GLN A 217 -12.09 -29.43 -15.15
C GLN A 217 -12.99 -28.49 -14.35
N PHE A 218 -12.71 -28.29 -13.05
CA PHE A 218 -13.57 -27.56 -12.13
C PHE A 218 -13.98 -26.17 -12.65
N ASP A 219 -13.01 -25.37 -13.11
CA ASP A 219 -13.29 -24.01 -13.56
C ASP A 219 -14.10 -23.94 -14.86
N ALA A 220 -13.97 -24.96 -15.72
CA ALA A 220 -14.70 -25.03 -16.99
C ALA A 220 -16.19 -25.38 -16.79
N VAL A 221 -16.54 -26.11 -15.73
CA VAL A 221 -17.92 -26.55 -15.47
C VAL A 221 -18.65 -25.70 -14.43
N ALA A 222 -17.91 -25.02 -13.56
CA ALA A 222 -18.47 -24.14 -12.55
C ALA A 222 -19.18 -22.92 -13.21
N PRO A 223 -20.28 -22.40 -12.61
CA PRO A 223 -20.94 -21.19 -13.09
C PRO A 223 -19.94 -20.04 -13.31
N PRO A 224 -20.10 -19.24 -14.39
CA PRO A 224 -19.17 -18.15 -14.68
C PRO A 224 -19.25 -17.07 -13.59
N LEU A 225 -18.09 -16.56 -13.19
CA LEU A 225 -18.00 -15.37 -12.34
C LEU A 225 -17.89 -14.14 -13.25
N VAL A 226 -18.90 -13.28 -13.24
CA VAL A 226 -18.89 -12.03 -14.00
C VAL A 226 -18.38 -10.90 -13.11
N LEU A 227 -17.24 -10.31 -13.48
CA LEU A 227 -16.66 -9.17 -12.78
C LEU A 227 -16.85 -7.88 -13.59
N PRO A 228 -17.18 -6.75 -12.95
CA PRO A 228 -17.17 -5.45 -13.60
C PRO A 228 -15.79 -5.12 -14.20
N THR A 229 -15.77 -4.61 -15.43
CA THR A 229 -14.53 -4.20 -16.12
C THR A 229 -13.95 -2.90 -15.58
N THR A 230 -14.78 -2.06 -14.96
CA THR A 230 -14.37 -0.82 -14.30
C THR A 230 -14.59 -0.89 -12.80
N LEU A 231 -13.86 -0.07 -12.05
CA LEU A 231 -14.12 0.10 -10.63
C LEU A 231 -15.43 0.86 -10.40
N SER A 232 -16.10 0.57 -9.28
CA SER A 232 -17.22 1.38 -8.82
C SER A 232 -16.72 2.72 -8.28
N ALA A 233 -17.61 3.70 -8.09
CA ALA A 233 -17.24 4.97 -7.46
C ALA A 233 -16.62 4.76 -6.05
N ARG A 234 -17.18 3.84 -5.26
CA ARG A 234 -16.60 3.45 -3.97
C ARG A 234 -15.29 2.68 -4.13
N GLY A 235 -15.18 1.85 -5.16
CA GLY A 235 -13.98 1.13 -5.52
C GLY A 235 -12.79 2.04 -5.84
N LEU A 236 -13.00 3.14 -6.54
CA LEU A 236 -11.96 4.17 -6.80
C LEU A 236 -11.44 4.80 -5.50
N VAL A 237 -12.34 5.10 -4.55
CA VAL A 237 -11.95 5.63 -3.24
C VAL A 237 -11.12 4.61 -2.45
N SER A 238 -11.54 3.34 -2.51
CA SER A 238 -10.91 2.22 -1.83
C SER A 238 -9.50 1.97 -2.39
N GLU A 239 -9.38 1.93 -3.72
CA GLU A 239 -8.11 1.81 -4.45
C GLU A 239 -7.15 2.93 -4.06
N MET A 240 -7.59 4.19 -4.17
CA MET A 240 -6.77 5.35 -3.80
C MET A 240 -6.28 5.27 -2.35
N ARG A 241 -7.13 4.86 -1.40
CA ARG A 241 -6.76 4.69 0.02
C ARG A 241 -5.74 3.57 0.20
N MET A 242 -5.99 2.42 -0.43
CA MET A 242 -5.12 1.25 -0.38
C MET A 242 -3.75 1.58 -0.95
N GLU A 243 -3.67 2.07 -2.19
CA GLU A 243 -2.43 2.43 -2.86
C GLU A 243 -1.58 3.37 -2.01
N ARG A 244 -2.18 4.45 -1.50
CA ARG A 244 -1.47 5.47 -0.71
C ARG A 244 -0.98 4.97 0.65
N ARG A 245 -1.74 4.13 1.34
CA ARG A 245 -1.38 3.62 2.68
C ARG A 245 -0.50 2.36 2.63
N MET A 246 -0.66 1.56 1.57
CA MET A 246 0.15 0.37 1.32
C MET A 246 1.47 0.68 0.61
N ALA A 247 1.62 1.90 0.06
CA ALA A 247 2.87 2.38 -0.50
C ALA A 247 4.04 2.07 0.46
N LEU A 248 5.11 1.55 -0.16
CA LEU A 248 6.34 1.19 0.53
C LEU A 248 7.35 2.29 0.30
N ASP A 249 8.02 2.70 1.38
CA ASP A 249 9.21 3.54 1.29
C ASP A 249 10.36 2.76 0.60
N VAL A 250 11.42 3.45 0.19
CA VAL A 250 12.59 2.91 -0.50
C VAL A 250 13.14 1.70 0.25
N HIS A 251 13.30 1.80 1.58
CA HIS A 251 13.89 0.72 2.37
C HIS A 251 12.96 -0.48 2.50
N GLN A 252 11.66 -0.27 2.62
CA GLN A 252 10.64 -1.32 2.62
C GLN A 252 10.59 -2.04 1.26
N GLN A 253 10.70 -1.31 0.15
CA GLN A 253 10.79 -1.89 -1.20
C GLN A 253 12.05 -2.74 -1.36
N VAL A 254 13.23 -2.19 -1.01
CA VAL A 254 14.50 -2.95 -1.04
C VAL A 254 14.41 -4.19 -0.14
N MET A 255 13.85 -4.08 1.06
CA MET A 255 13.71 -5.21 1.98
C MET A 255 12.75 -6.29 1.45
N ARG A 256 11.62 -5.90 0.86
CA ARG A 256 10.68 -6.82 0.20
C ARG A 256 11.40 -7.59 -0.91
N ASP A 257 12.08 -6.89 -1.80
CA ASP A 257 12.75 -7.51 -2.95
C ASP A 257 13.95 -8.37 -2.51
N LEU A 258 14.68 -7.93 -1.48
CA LEU A 258 15.76 -8.71 -0.87
C LEU A 258 15.26 -10.01 -0.23
N SER A 259 14.05 -10.03 0.33
CA SER A 259 13.46 -11.22 0.97
C SER A 259 13.34 -12.42 0.03
N TYR A 260 13.27 -12.16 -1.28
CA TYR A 260 13.20 -13.17 -2.34
C TYR A 260 14.48 -13.28 -3.17
N SER A 261 15.53 -12.53 -2.81
CA SER A 261 16.81 -12.52 -3.53
C SER A 261 17.62 -13.79 -3.23
N PRO A 262 18.18 -14.47 -4.25
CA PRO A 262 19.09 -15.60 -4.04
C PRO A 262 20.35 -15.24 -3.22
N SER A 263 20.74 -13.96 -3.21
CA SER A 263 21.88 -13.49 -2.43
C SER A 263 21.68 -13.66 -0.92
N LEU A 264 20.43 -13.61 -0.44
CA LEU A 264 20.10 -13.80 0.98
C LEU A 264 20.27 -15.27 1.41
N SER A 265 20.04 -16.22 0.50
CA SER A 265 20.21 -17.65 0.77
C SER A 265 21.65 -18.16 0.55
N ASN A 266 22.48 -17.39 -0.15
CA ASN A 266 23.85 -17.74 -0.54
C ASN A 266 24.92 -16.92 0.20
N LEU A 267 24.66 -16.59 1.47
CA LEU A 267 25.58 -15.82 2.28
C LEU A 267 26.74 -16.67 2.80
N GLU A 268 27.90 -16.04 2.93
CA GLU A 268 29.06 -16.60 3.64
C GLU A 268 29.03 -16.28 5.15
N ARG A 269 28.25 -15.27 5.55
CA ARG A 269 28.14 -14.76 6.93
C ARG A 269 26.69 -14.55 7.34
N ASP A 270 26.44 -14.53 8.65
CA ASP A 270 25.13 -14.17 9.18
C ASP A 270 24.79 -12.72 8.78
N PHE A 271 23.56 -12.50 8.35
CA PHE A 271 23.04 -11.19 7.95
C PHE A 271 21.71 -10.94 8.65
N GLU A 272 21.56 -9.73 9.19
CA GLU A 272 20.32 -9.23 9.72
C GLU A 272 20.17 -7.76 9.34
N TRP A 273 18.99 -7.41 8.84
CA TRP A 273 18.62 -6.03 8.60
C TRP A 273 17.24 -5.76 9.16
N ASP A 274 17.17 -4.86 10.13
CA ASP A 274 15.96 -4.38 10.80
C ASP A 274 15.74 -2.91 10.46
N LEU A 275 14.58 -2.58 9.88
CA LEU A 275 14.23 -1.20 9.51
C LEU A 275 14.11 -0.28 10.73
N ALA A 276 13.86 -0.81 11.93
CA ALA A 276 13.80 -0.02 13.15
C ALA A 276 15.15 0.60 13.55
N GLN A 277 16.25 0.14 12.93
CA GLN A 277 17.60 0.66 13.17
C GLN A 277 17.97 1.84 12.26
N LEU A 278 17.10 2.23 11.31
CA LEU A 278 17.38 3.34 10.41
C LEU A 278 17.41 4.67 11.17
N PRO A 279 18.40 5.54 10.90
CA PRO A 279 18.50 6.83 11.56
C PRO A 279 17.41 7.79 11.06
N ASP A 280 16.97 8.67 11.95
CA ASP A 280 16.14 9.83 11.58
C ASP A 280 16.94 10.74 10.63
N ALA A 281 16.32 11.14 9.52
CA ALA A 281 16.91 12.05 8.55
C ALA A 281 15.83 12.90 7.87
N PRO A 282 16.18 14.11 7.39
CA PRO A 282 15.23 14.98 6.71
C PRO A 282 14.78 14.45 5.34
N ASP A 283 15.64 13.66 4.69
CA ASP A 283 15.38 13.02 3.40
C ASP A 283 15.47 11.50 3.57
N GLU A 284 14.68 10.80 2.77
CA GLU A 284 14.53 9.34 2.85
C GLU A 284 15.82 8.59 2.48
N VAL A 285 16.59 9.17 1.54
CA VAL A 285 17.85 8.65 1.02
C VAL A 285 18.93 9.72 1.05
N ASN A 286 20.18 9.29 1.03
CA ASN A 286 21.35 10.15 1.08
C ASN A 286 21.99 10.30 -0.30
N VAL A 287 22.00 11.52 -0.83
CA VAL A 287 22.71 11.86 -2.07
C VAL A 287 23.72 12.96 -1.76
N GLN A 288 24.97 12.56 -1.53
CA GLN A 288 26.03 13.52 -1.20
C GLN A 288 26.29 14.50 -2.34
N ALA A 289 26.29 15.80 -2.04
CA ALA A 289 26.51 16.84 -3.06
C ALA A 289 27.84 16.64 -3.82
N THR A 290 28.91 16.24 -3.13
CA THR A 290 30.22 15.95 -3.72
C THR A 290 30.19 14.76 -4.69
N LYS A 291 29.33 13.77 -4.48
CA LYS A 291 29.14 12.66 -5.45
C LYS A 291 28.53 13.14 -6.75
N ILE A 292 27.70 14.18 -6.71
CA ILE A 292 27.17 14.81 -7.91
C ILE A 292 28.22 15.73 -8.53
N THR A 293 28.78 16.68 -7.79
CA THR A 293 29.64 17.74 -8.34
C THR A 293 31.05 17.29 -8.68
N ASP A 294 31.65 16.47 -7.83
CA ASP A 294 33.09 16.17 -7.87
C ASP A 294 33.35 14.83 -8.59
N TYR A 295 32.33 13.96 -8.66
CA TYR A 295 32.38 12.68 -9.35
C TYR A 295 31.51 12.65 -10.61
N LEU A 296 30.17 12.70 -10.48
CA LEU A 296 29.24 12.42 -11.60
C LEU A 296 29.30 13.48 -12.72
N LEU A 297 29.20 14.76 -12.35
CA LEU A 297 29.20 15.91 -13.26
C LEU A 297 30.59 16.51 -13.45
N ASN A 298 31.64 15.80 -13.02
CA ASN A 298 33.01 16.25 -13.17
C ASN A 298 33.69 15.68 -14.42
N PRO A 299 33.90 16.47 -15.48
CA PRO A 299 34.57 15.99 -16.70
C PRO A 299 36.04 15.62 -16.45
N ASP A 300 36.67 16.20 -15.42
CA ASP A 300 38.10 15.99 -15.10
C ASP A 300 38.34 14.76 -14.21
N HIS A 301 37.29 14.08 -13.76
CA HIS A 301 37.45 12.91 -12.89
C HIS A 301 37.90 11.69 -13.71
N LYS A 302 39.06 11.12 -13.35
CA LYS A 302 39.75 10.06 -14.12
C LYS A 302 38.86 8.86 -14.44
N ASP A 303 38.00 8.46 -13.50
CA ASP A 303 37.11 7.30 -13.63
C ASP A 303 35.68 7.66 -14.09
N ASN A 304 35.46 8.85 -14.70
CA ASN A 304 34.13 9.34 -15.05
C ASN A 304 33.45 8.63 -16.23
N ASN A 305 34.14 7.79 -17.02
CA ASN A 305 33.57 6.99 -18.13
C ASN A 305 32.62 7.75 -19.08
N GLY A 306 32.78 9.07 -19.26
CA GLY A 306 31.92 9.88 -20.14
C GLY A 306 30.54 10.25 -19.57
N LYS A 307 30.28 9.99 -18.29
CA LYS A 307 29.02 10.36 -17.61
C LYS A 307 28.78 11.87 -17.67
N ALA A 308 29.77 12.67 -17.27
CA ALA A 308 29.65 14.13 -17.24
C ALA A 308 29.36 14.70 -18.64
N LYS A 309 29.97 14.11 -19.67
CA LYS A 309 29.74 14.47 -21.06
C LYS A 309 28.31 14.18 -21.48
N PHE A 310 27.77 13.02 -21.13
CA PHE A 310 26.37 12.70 -21.40
C PHE A 310 25.42 13.72 -20.75
N PHE A 311 25.55 13.97 -19.44
CA PHE A 311 24.68 14.91 -18.74
C PHE A 311 24.75 16.32 -19.34
N ALA A 312 25.95 16.80 -19.69
CA ALA A 312 26.13 18.12 -20.27
C ALA A 312 25.58 18.22 -21.70
N GLU A 313 25.92 17.27 -22.57
CA GLU A 313 25.58 17.34 -24.00
C GLU A 313 24.13 16.92 -24.30
N HIS A 314 23.60 15.92 -23.59
CA HIS A 314 22.28 15.34 -23.88
C HIS A 314 21.17 15.90 -23.00
N LEU A 315 21.49 16.31 -21.77
CA LEU A 315 20.50 16.85 -20.83
C LEU A 315 20.77 18.33 -20.46
N GLY A 316 21.86 18.93 -20.93
CA GLY A 316 22.22 20.30 -20.55
C GLY A 316 22.46 20.47 -19.05
N ILE A 317 22.74 19.39 -18.31
CA ILE A 317 22.97 19.40 -16.86
C ILE A 317 24.47 19.50 -16.60
N THR A 318 24.88 20.51 -15.85
CA THR A 318 26.28 20.76 -15.49
C THR A 318 26.46 20.84 -13.97
N LYS A 319 27.69 21.05 -13.48
CA LYS A 319 27.96 21.16 -12.03
C LYS A 319 27.09 22.21 -11.32
N SER A 320 26.73 23.32 -12.00
CA SER A 320 25.85 24.34 -11.42
C SER A 320 24.42 23.84 -11.18
N ASP A 321 24.00 22.79 -11.87
CA ASP A 321 22.67 22.19 -11.80
C ASP A 321 22.61 21.02 -10.79
N SER A 322 23.62 20.87 -9.93
CA SER A 322 23.71 19.76 -8.99
C SER A 322 22.50 19.61 -8.07
N THR A 323 21.94 20.70 -7.55
CA THR A 323 20.71 20.68 -6.75
C THR A 323 19.49 20.22 -7.56
N TYR A 324 19.44 20.57 -8.85
CA TYR A 324 18.38 20.16 -9.77
C TYR A 324 18.45 18.65 -10.04
N LEU A 325 19.64 18.12 -10.32
CA LEU A 325 19.82 16.68 -10.49
C LEU A 325 19.55 15.92 -9.19
N HIS A 326 20.06 16.39 -8.05
CA HIS A 326 19.80 15.81 -6.73
C HIS A 326 18.30 15.64 -6.46
N GLY A 327 17.50 16.69 -6.71
CA GLY A 327 16.06 16.65 -6.51
C GLY A 327 15.37 15.56 -7.32
N GLN A 328 15.75 15.40 -8.59
CA GLN A 328 15.21 14.35 -9.47
C GLN A 328 15.55 12.95 -8.97
N LEU A 329 16.80 12.72 -8.56
CA LEU A 329 17.24 11.41 -8.05
C LEU A 329 16.49 11.01 -6.77
N VAL A 330 16.30 11.95 -5.83
CA VAL A 330 15.62 11.67 -4.57
C VAL A 330 14.13 11.43 -4.77
N ASP A 331 13.45 12.25 -5.58
CA ASP A 331 12.00 12.10 -5.78
C ASP A 331 11.65 10.87 -6.60
N ALA A 332 12.38 10.61 -7.69
CA ALA A 332 12.06 9.51 -8.59
C ALA A 332 12.24 8.14 -7.92
N LEU A 333 13.20 8.00 -7.00
CA LEU A 333 13.56 6.70 -6.42
C LEU A 333 12.40 6.01 -5.68
N GLY A 334 11.51 6.78 -5.05
CA GLY A 334 10.35 6.22 -4.33
C GLY A 334 9.23 5.70 -5.25
N HIS A 335 9.31 6.00 -6.56
CA HIS A 335 8.24 5.75 -7.52
C HIS A 335 8.60 4.74 -8.62
N VAL A 336 9.77 4.10 -8.52
CA VAL A 336 10.24 3.10 -9.49
C VAL A 336 10.47 1.75 -8.85
N THR A 337 10.50 0.71 -9.67
CA THR A 337 10.93 -0.63 -9.23
C THR A 337 12.45 -0.74 -9.18
N TYR A 338 12.96 -1.61 -8.31
CA TYR A 338 14.39 -1.86 -8.18
C TYR A 338 14.82 -3.15 -8.85
N GLU A 339 16.05 -3.14 -9.33
CA GLU A 339 16.71 -4.26 -9.96
C GLU A 339 17.94 -4.67 -9.15
N ASN A 340 18.43 -5.87 -9.39
CA ASN A 340 19.69 -6.36 -8.83
C ASN A 340 19.82 -6.22 -7.29
N VAL A 341 18.69 -6.33 -6.57
CA VAL A 341 18.67 -6.23 -5.11
C VAL A 341 19.44 -7.41 -4.51
N ARG A 342 20.60 -7.12 -3.93
CA ARG A 342 21.53 -8.15 -3.44
C ARG A 342 22.40 -7.71 -2.28
N ILE A 343 22.84 -8.67 -1.48
CA ILE A 343 23.83 -8.45 -0.42
C ILE A 343 25.24 -8.65 -0.97
N ASP A 344 26.17 -7.80 -0.54
CA ASP A 344 27.61 -7.99 -0.68
C ASP A 344 28.39 -7.61 0.59
N ASP A 345 29.71 -7.50 0.49
CA ASP A 345 30.59 -7.18 1.61
C ASP A 345 30.30 -5.83 2.27
N TYR A 346 29.72 -4.89 1.53
CA TYR A 346 29.50 -3.52 1.96
C TYR A 346 28.07 -3.26 2.45
N GLY A 347 27.10 -4.07 2.02
CA GLY A 347 25.70 -3.92 2.40
C GLY A 347 24.74 -4.45 1.34
N VAL A 348 23.52 -3.91 1.31
CA VAL A 348 22.52 -4.23 0.30
C VAL A 348 22.67 -3.26 -0.87
N ARG A 349 22.98 -3.77 -2.06
CA ARG A 349 23.01 -2.99 -3.30
C ARG A 349 21.75 -3.20 -4.10
N PHE A 350 21.37 -2.16 -4.83
CA PHE A 350 20.29 -2.22 -5.80
C PHE A 350 20.51 -1.19 -6.91
N THR A 351 19.91 -1.43 -8.07
CA THR A 351 19.87 -0.49 -9.19
C THR A 351 18.45 -0.01 -9.42
N ALA A 352 18.31 1.21 -9.93
CA ALA A 352 17.02 1.81 -10.26
C ALA A 352 17.14 2.65 -11.53
N ASN A 353 16.24 2.44 -12.48
CA ASN A 353 16.12 3.30 -13.66
C ASN A 353 15.22 4.48 -13.30
N LEU A 354 15.76 5.69 -13.41
CA LEU A 354 15.09 6.94 -13.03
C LEU A 354 14.92 7.84 -14.26
N PRO A 355 13.73 8.43 -14.48
CA PRO A 355 13.57 9.43 -15.52
C PRO A 355 14.15 10.77 -15.06
N VAL A 356 15.02 11.36 -15.87
CA VAL A 356 15.65 12.66 -15.59
C VAL A 356 15.42 13.60 -16.75
N THR A 357 14.75 14.72 -16.47
CA THR A 357 14.59 15.83 -17.40
C THR A 357 15.79 16.76 -17.30
N GLY A 358 16.32 17.12 -18.45
CA GLY A 358 17.42 18.06 -18.64
C GLY A 358 17.00 19.51 -18.59
N LYS A 359 17.98 20.41 -18.41
CA LYS A 359 17.77 21.86 -18.53
C LYS A 359 17.47 22.30 -19.97
N ASN A 360 17.77 21.44 -20.93
CA ASN A 360 17.40 21.60 -22.34
C ASN A 360 15.96 21.11 -22.65
N GLY A 361 15.24 20.54 -21.68
CA GLY A 361 13.88 20.02 -21.86
C GLY A 361 13.81 18.56 -22.33
N GLU A 362 14.93 17.97 -22.73
CA GLU A 362 15.00 16.54 -23.08
C GLU A 362 14.89 15.68 -21.82
N THR A 363 14.30 14.49 -21.93
CA THR A 363 14.23 13.53 -20.82
C THR A 363 14.90 12.24 -21.22
N ALA A 364 15.66 11.64 -20.29
CA ALA A 364 16.32 10.37 -20.50
C ALA A 364 16.17 9.46 -19.29
N THR A 365 16.13 8.16 -19.55
CA THR A 365 16.25 7.12 -18.53
C THR A 365 17.69 7.02 -18.04
N ILE A 366 17.88 7.10 -16.72
CA ILE A 366 19.18 7.07 -16.04
C ILE A 366 19.23 5.86 -15.10
N GLU A 367 20.14 4.92 -15.38
CA GLU A 367 20.41 3.81 -14.46
C GLU A 367 21.23 4.33 -13.27
N THR A 368 20.73 4.11 -12.07
CA THR A 368 21.36 4.57 -10.82
C THR A 368 21.70 3.40 -9.92
N GLY A 369 22.88 3.44 -9.30
CA GLY A 369 23.34 2.47 -8.33
C GLY A 369 23.24 3.02 -6.91
N TRP A 370 22.71 2.20 -6.00
CA TRP A 370 22.47 2.55 -4.60
C TRP A 370 23.00 1.47 -3.65
N ILE A 371 23.28 1.87 -2.41
CA ILE A 371 23.69 0.97 -1.35
C ILE A 371 23.05 1.33 -0.01
N VAL A 372 22.54 0.34 0.71
CA VAL A 372 22.16 0.42 2.13
C VAL A 372 23.25 -0.27 2.95
N ARG A 373 24.00 0.51 3.73
CA ARG A 373 24.98 -0.04 4.68
C ARG A 373 24.30 -0.32 6.03
N PRO A 374 24.89 -1.18 6.89
CA PRO A 374 24.35 -1.42 8.22
C PRO A 374 24.13 -0.12 9.00
N GLY A 375 22.90 0.11 9.46
CA GLY A 375 22.53 1.30 10.22
C GLY A 375 22.50 2.62 9.43
N GLU A 376 22.59 2.57 8.10
CA GLU A 376 22.55 3.76 7.24
C GLU A 376 21.33 3.77 6.33
N ARG A 377 20.90 4.98 5.93
CA ARG A 377 19.93 5.14 4.83
C ARG A 377 20.56 4.79 3.48
N ALA A 378 19.71 4.50 2.49
CA ALA A 378 20.15 4.19 1.15
C ALA A 378 20.94 5.39 0.61
N SER A 379 22.11 5.11 0.06
CA SER A 379 23.04 6.13 -0.40
C SER A 379 23.33 5.97 -1.88
N PHE A 380 23.31 7.10 -2.60
CA PHE A 380 23.65 7.14 -4.01
C PHE A 380 25.12 6.77 -4.22
N VAL A 381 25.37 5.85 -5.16
CA VAL A 381 26.71 5.40 -5.52
C VAL A 381 27.15 6.05 -6.83
N THR A 382 26.31 5.94 -7.88
CA THR A 382 26.64 6.37 -9.24
C THR A 382 25.39 6.41 -10.13
N ALA A 383 25.49 7.08 -11.29
CA ALA A 383 24.50 7.07 -12.35
C ALA A 383 25.17 6.86 -13.72
N TYR A 384 24.43 6.27 -14.66
CA TYR A 384 24.80 6.03 -16.05
C TYR A 384 23.60 6.29 -16.98
N PRO A 385 23.82 6.59 -18.26
CA PRO A 385 22.74 6.52 -19.26
C PRO A 385 22.13 5.10 -19.25
N GLY A 386 20.83 5.00 -19.05
CA GLY A 386 20.09 3.75 -19.12
C GLY A 386 19.58 3.45 -20.53
N GLU A 387 18.95 2.29 -20.70
CA GLU A 387 18.18 2.01 -21.91
C GLU A 387 16.95 2.93 -21.98
N LYS A 388 16.58 3.34 -23.19
CA LYS A 388 15.44 4.23 -23.39
C LYS A 388 14.14 3.53 -23.01
N ASP A 389 13.44 4.08 -22.02
CA ASP A 389 12.10 3.68 -21.62
C ASP A 389 11.16 4.89 -21.73
N ALA A 390 10.36 4.92 -22.80
CA ALA A 390 9.45 6.03 -23.06
C ALA A 390 8.34 6.16 -22.00
N ALA A 391 7.88 5.04 -21.43
CA ALA A 391 6.82 5.05 -20.43
C ALA A 391 7.33 5.56 -19.08
N LEU A 392 8.59 5.25 -18.75
CA LEU A 392 9.27 5.80 -17.57
C LEU A 392 9.59 7.29 -17.77
N GLU A 393 10.11 7.67 -18.94
CA GLU A 393 10.46 9.06 -19.28
C GLU A 393 9.24 10.00 -19.21
N GLU A 394 8.04 9.54 -19.60
CA GLU A 394 6.80 10.32 -19.47
C GLU A 394 6.42 10.61 -18.01
N GLN A 395 6.90 9.82 -17.05
CA GLN A 395 6.65 10.00 -15.63
C GLN A 395 7.62 11.00 -14.97
N ALA A 396 8.57 11.57 -15.73
CA ALA A 396 9.53 12.52 -15.19
C ALA A 396 8.85 13.72 -14.53
N ARG A 397 9.23 14.00 -13.28
CA ARG A 397 8.78 15.19 -12.55
C ARG A 397 9.99 16.04 -12.17
N PRO A 398 10.36 17.05 -12.98
CA PRO A 398 11.47 17.92 -12.63
C PRO A 398 11.16 18.64 -11.30
N PRO A 399 12.16 18.85 -10.42
CA PRO A 399 11.92 19.36 -9.09
C PRO A 399 11.46 20.82 -9.16
N PRO A 400 10.54 21.23 -8.27
CA PRO A 400 10.04 22.60 -8.22
C PRO A 400 11.15 23.56 -7.79
N LEU A 401 11.76 24.25 -8.77
CA LEU A 401 12.75 25.30 -8.57
C LEU A 401 12.25 26.63 -9.13
N VAL A 402 12.55 27.71 -8.42
CA VAL A 402 12.29 29.07 -8.91
C VAL A 402 13.37 29.46 -9.90
N SER A 403 12.97 30.10 -11.00
CA SER A 403 13.91 30.61 -11.99
C SER A 403 14.99 31.51 -11.37
N ASP A 404 16.24 31.30 -11.78
CA ASP A 404 17.38 32.13 -11.37
C ASP A 404 17.31 33.57 -11.90
N SER A 405 16.45 33.83 -12.89
CA SER A 405 16.20 35.18 -13.41
C SER A 405 15.44 36.08 -12.43
N LEU A 406 14.62 35.50 -11.54
CA LEU A 406 13.80 36.26 -10.60
C LEU A 406 14.63 36.75 -9.41
N LYS A 407 14.41 37.99 -8.99
CA LYS A 407 15.13 38.64 -7.88
C LYS A 407 14.18 39.32 -6.91
N GLY A 408 14.66 39.58 -5.69
CA GLY A 408 13.94 40.36 -4.68
C GLY A 408 12.55 39.81 -4.36
N ASP A 409 11.57 40.71 -4.24
CA ASP A 409 10.19 40.38 -3.85
C ASP A 409 9.50 39.42 -4.85
N GLU A 410 9.80 39.53 -6.16
CA GLU A 410 9.25 38.64 -7.18
C GLU A 410 9.73 37.19 -7.01
N ARG A 411 11.02 37.00 -6.70
CA ARG A 411 11.58 35.68 -6.39
C ARG A 411 10.90 35.07 -5.17
N TRP A 412 10.68 35.86 -4.12
CA TRP A 412 10.05 35.36 -2.89
C TRP A 412 8.57 35.04 -3.08
N GLN A 413 7.87 35.82 -3.90
CA GLN A 413 6.49 35.51 -4.29
C GLN A 413 6.43 34.18 -5.05
N ALA A 414 7.23 34.03 -6.10
CA ALA A 414 7.28 32.79 -6.88
C ALA A 414 7.68 31.57 -6.03
N LEU A 415 8.65 31.74 -5.11
CA LEU A 415 9.07 30.66 -4.20
C LEU A 415 7.94 30.25 -3.24
N TYR A 416 7.24 31.24 -2.68
CA TYR A 416 6.13 30.97 -1.77
C TYR A 416 4.99 30.25 -2.49
N ASP A 417 4.60 30.74 -3.68
CA ASP A 417 3.50 30.14 -4.44
C ASP A 417 3.82 28.70 -4.85
N LEU A 418 5.06 28.46 -5.28
CA LEU A 418 5.54 27.13 -5.62
C LEU A 418 5.53 26.18 -4.41
N ALA A 419 6.01 26.64 -3.25
CA ALA A 419 6.01 25.85 -2.03
C ALA A 419 4.58 25.61 -1.49
N HIS A 420 3.70 26.61 -1.61
CA HIS A 420 2.31 26.53 -1.22
C HIS A 420 1.54 25.52 -2.10
N ALA A 421 1.73 25.57 -3.42
CA ALA A 421 1.12 24.64 -4.35
C ALA A 421 1.57 23.19 -4.08
N ALA A 422 2.87 22.96 -3.87
CA ALA A 422 3.39 21.64 -3.50
C ALA A 422 2.81 21.14 -2.17
N GLY A 423 2.66 22.03 -1.18
CA GLY A 423 2.00 21.73 0.08
C GLY A 423 0.54 21.30 -0.11
N LEU A 424 -0.23 22.04 -0.92
CA LEU A 424 -1.63 21.73 -1.21
C LEU A 424 -1.79 20.39 -1.96
N GLU A 425 -0.93 20.13 -2.95
CA GLU A 425 -0.93 18.87 -3.69
C GLU A 425 -0.65 17.68 -2.76
N ALA A 426 0.43 17.75 -1.96
CA ALA A 426 0.80 16.70 -1.02
C ALA A 426 -0.29 16.47 0.05
N MET A 427 -0.89 17.54 0.56
CA MET A 427 -1.97 17.48 1.55
C MET A 427 -3.22 16.81 0.98
N SER A 428 -3.64 17.18 -0.23
CA SER A 428 -4.79 16.58 -0.93
C SER A 428 -4.55 15.11 -1.31
N ALA A 429 -3.29 14.77 -1.59
CA ALA A 429 -2.87 13.40 -1.85
C ALA A 429 -2.72 12.54 -0.58
N PHE A 430 -2.75 13.12 0.62
CA PHE A 430 -2.51 12.37 1.85
C PHE A 430 -3.76 11.65 2.36
N VAL A 431 -3.58 10.43 2.87
CA VAL A 431 -4.64 9.69 3.58
C VAL A 431 -4.24 9.60 5.06
N PRO A 432 -4.91 10.36 5.95
CA PRO A 432 -4.61 10.35 7.37
C PRO A 432 -4.74 8.95 7.98
N LYS A 433 -3.92 8.71 9.00
CA LYS A 433 -4.13 7.57 9.88
C LYS A 433 -5.51 7.75 10.53
N PRO A 434 -6.38 6.74 10.53
CA PRO A 434 -7.67 6.90 11.13
C PRO A 434 -7.56 7.07 12.65
N LEU A 435 -8.40 7.94 13.21
CA LEU A 435 -8.57 8.13 14.64
C LEU A 435 -9.74 7.28 15.12
N VAL A 436 -9.52 6.43 16.12
CA VAL A 436 -10.57 5.61 16.75
C VAL A 436 -11.01 6.27 18.05
N VAL A 437 -12.27 6.70 18.15
CA VAL A 437 -12.88 7.28 19.35
C VAL A 437 -14.17 6.55 19.62
N GLU A 438 -14.33 5.96 20.81
CA GLU A 438 -15.57 5.29 21.24
C GLU A 438 -16.14 4.31 20.19
N ASN A 439 -15.27 3.44 19.64
CA ASN A 439 -15.59 2.48 18.57
C ASN A 439 -16.06 3.11 17.24
N GLN A 440 -15.87 4.40 17.03
CA GLN A 440 -16.03 5.07 15.74
C GLN A 440 -14.68 5.45 15.15
N VAL A 441 -14.58 5.39 13.82
CA VAL A 441 -13.36 5.73 13.11
C VAL A 441 -13.53 6.94 12.22
N TYR A 442 -12.66 7.92 12.44
CA TYR A 442 -12.60 9.16 11.70
C TYR A 442 -11.36 9.16 10.81
N MET A 443 -11.55 9.42 9.51
CA MET A 443 -10.46 9.49 8.53
C MET A 443 -9.71 10.83 8.57
N GLU A 444 -9.66 11.48 9.74
CA GLU A 444 -9.06 12.80 9.95
C GLU A 444 -7.75 12.75 10.77
N GLY A 445 -7.42 11.61 11.38
CA GLY A 445 -6.23 11.48 12.23
C GLY A 445 -6.26 12.36 13.48
N ASP A 446 -5.10 12.47 14.13
CA ASP A 446 -4.97 13.20 15.39
C ASP A 446 -5.18 14.70 15.20
N ARG A 447 -5.79 15.33 16.21
CA ARG A 447 -6.03 16.78 16.20
C ARG A 447 -4.73 17.56 16.40
N GLY A 448 -4.53 18.59 15.58
CA GLY A 448 -3.36 19.47 15.71
C GLY A 448 -3.04 20.24 14.43
N GLY A 449 -1.79 20.68 14.30
CA GLY A 449 -1.33 21.45 13.16
C GLY A 449 0.18 21.36 12.97
N ALA A 450 0.69 22.12 12.01
CA ALA A 450 2.12 22.20 11.74
C ALA A 450 2.54 23.61 11.34
N ILE A 451 3.84 23.87 11.45
CA ILE A 451 4.48 25.11 11.01
C ILE A 451 5.78 24.79 10.25
N VAL A 452 6.17 25.67 9.34
CA VAL A 452 7.50 25.65 8.70
C VAL A 452 8.34 26.74 9.34
N VAL A 453 9.41 26.33 10.05
CA VAL A 453 10.31 27.23 10.77
C VAL A 453 11.52 27.56 9.91
N ILE A 454 11.68 28.85 9.61
CA ILE A 454 12.90 29.44 9.07
C ILE A 454 13.77 29.82 10.27
N GLU A 455 14.98 29.27 10.34
CA GLU A 455 15.84 29.36 11.53
C GLU A 455 16.32 30.79 11.80
N ASP A 456 16.67 31.53 10.75
CA ASP A 456 17.07 32.94 10.85
C ASP A 456 15.98 33.88 10.31
N GLY A 457 15.27 34.53 11.23
CA GLY A 457 14.24 35.53 10.93
C GLY A 457 14.78 36.87 10.41
N ARG A 458 16.09 37.01 10.18
CA ARG A 458 16.75 38.18 9.57
C ARG A 458 16.98 37.99 8.07
N THR A 459 16.72 36.80 7.52
CA THR A 459 16.83 36.54 6.08
C THR A 459 15.91 37.45 5.27
N SER A 460 16.27 37.72 4.01
CA SER A 460 15.44 38.53 3.10
C SER A 460 14.05 37.92 2.91
N LEU A 461 13.96 36.58 2.86
CA LEU A 461 12.69 35.86 2.81
C LEU A 461 11.86 36.12 4.08
N ALA A 462 12.43 35.98 5.28
CA ALA A 462 11.69 36.23 6.53
C ALA A 462 11.20 37.69 6.65
N ARG A 463 11.98 38.67 6.18
CA ARG A 463 11.55 40.07 6.11
C ARG A 463 10.39 40.25 5.13
N TRP A 464 10.48 39.62 3.96
CA TRP A 464 9.42 39.65 2.97
C TRP A 464 8.14 38.98 3.46
N LEU A 465 8.22 37.83 4.13
CA LEU A 465 7.08 37.15 4.75
C LEU A 465 6.38 38.05 5.77
N ARG A 466 7.14 38.74 6.61
CA ARG A 466 6.60 39.71 7.57
C ARG A 466 5.92 40.90 6.89
N LYS A 467 6.54 41.47 5.87
CA LYS A 467 5.98 42.58 5.06
C LYS A 467 4.63 42.19 4.44
N ASN A 468 4.47 40.94 4.06
CA ASN A 468 3.26 40.42 3.40
C ASN A 468 2.30 39.69 4.36
N GLY A 469 2.51 39.74 5.68
CA GLY A 469 1.61 39.11 6.67
C GLY A 469 1.56 37.57 6.62
N ARG A 470 2.60 36.92 6.09
CA ARG A 470 2.65 35.46 5.88
C ARG A 470 3.47 34.75 6.95
N GLY A 471 2.88 34.52 8.11
CA GLY A 471 3.51 33.82 9.23
C GLY A 471 3.69 34.69 10.47
N HIS A 472 4.45 34.19 11.45
CA HIS A 472 4.62 34.83 12.76
C HIS A 472 6.03 34.61 13.33
N ARG A 473 6.37 35.37 14.39
CA ARG A 473 7.67 35.24 15.07
C ARG A 473 7.76 33.90 15.79
N HIS A 474 8.90 33.22 15.62
CA HIS A 474 9.21 31.97 16.31
C HIS A 474 10.33 32.16 17.35
N TYR A 475 10.50 31.20 18.26
CA TYR A 475 11.53 31.23 19.30
C TYR A 475 12.96 31.33 18.72
N LYS A 476 13.91 31.85 19.51
CA LYS A 476 15.34 32.05 19.13
C LYS A 476 15.55 32.77 17.79
N SER A 477 14.74 33.80 17.53
CA SER A 477 14.81 34.69 16.34
C SER A 477 14.37 34.08 15.01
N GLY A 478 13.77 32.89 15.01
CA GLY A 478 13.18 32.29 13.81
C GLY A 478 11.87 32.97 13.35
N TYR A 479 11.39 32.56 12.18
CA TYR A 479 10.09 32.95 11.64
C TYR A 479 9.33 31.71 11.17
N ALA A 480 8.06 31.61 11.50
CA ALA A 480 7.24 30.44 11.24
C ALA A 480 6.10 30.75 10.25
N ILE A 481 5.93 29.88 9.27
CA ILE A 481 4.78 29.87 8.35
C ILE A 481 3.80 28.82 8.86
N SER A 482 2.52 29.18 9.02
CA SER A 482 1.49 28.22 9.38
C SER A 482 1.19 27.27 8.21
N ALA A 483 1.08 25.98 8.48
CA ALA A 483 0.66 25.01 7.47
C ALA A 483 -0.86 25.04 7.28
N GLU A 484 -1.31 24.88 6.03
CA GLU A 484 -2.70 24.54 5.74
C GLU A 484 -3.01 23.11 6.21
N ARG A 485 -4.28 22.80 6.49
CA ARG A 485 -4.72 21.47 6.91
C ARG A 485 -6.14 21.17 6.46
N ILE A 486 -6.47 19.89 6.34
CA ILE A 486 -7.85 19.42 6.12
C ILE A 486 -8.48 19.14 7.48
N GLY A 487 -9.60 19.81 7.77
CA GLY A 487 -10.31 19.67 9.05
C GLY A 487 -9.41 20.03 10.24
N GLN A 488 -9.28 19.11 11.19
CA GLN A 488 -8.45 19.27 12.39
C GLN A 488 -7.15 18.45 12.34
N SER A 489 -6.83 17.84 11.20
CA SER A 489 -5.78 16.82 11.08
C SER A 489 -4.36 17.39 11.19
N ALA A 490 -3.62 16.95 12.22
CA ALA A 490 -2.21 17.28 12.40
C ALA A 490 -1.33 16.67 11.31
N GLU A 491 -1.65 15.45 10.85
CA GLU A 491 -0.88 14.76 9.81
C GLU A 491 -1.01 15.44 8.46
N THR A 492 -2.21 15.90 8.07
CA THR A 492 -2.36 16.67 6.81
C THR A 492 -1.57 17.97 6.86
N ALA A 493 -1.58 18.65 8.01
CA ALA A 493 -0.77 19.85 8.25
C ALA A 493 0.72 19.56 8.13
N LYS A 494 1.18 18.44 8.70
CA LYS A 494 2.58 18.04 8.63
C LYS A 494 3.00 17.68 7.21
N THR A 495 2.16 16.95 6.47
CA THR A 495 2.41 16.63 5.06
C THR A 495 2.52 17.89 4.22
N TYR A 496 1.63 18.87 4.44
CA TYR A 496 1.74 20.19 3.82
C TYR A 496 3.08 20.85 4.16
N ALA A 497 3.42 20.92 5.45
CA ALA A 497 4.63 21.58 5.93
C ALA A 497 5.91 20.93 5.39
N ASP A 498 5.92 19.59 5.27
CA ASP A 498 7.04 18.82 4.72
C ASP A 498 7.29 19.13 3.25
N ALA A 499 6.23 19.13 2.43
CA ALA A 499 6.32 19.45 1.01
C ALA A 499 6.73 20.92 0.80
N PHE A 500 6.14 21.84 1.57
CA PHE A 500 6.52 23.25 1.54
C PHE A 500 8.00 23.45 1.91
N ALA A 501 8.45 22.86 3.02
CA ALA A 501 9.83 22.94 3.48
C ALA A 501 10.80 22.28 2.48
N ARG A 502 10.40 21.21 1.81
CA ARG A 502 11.20 20.54 0.77
C ARG A 502 11.50 21.49 -0.40
N VAL A 503 10.49 22.22 -0.89
CA VAL A 503 10.65 23.23 -1.95
C VAL A 503 11.59 24.35 -1.49
N LEU A 504 11.41 24.86 -0.27
CA LEU A 504 12.27 25.89 0.30
C LEU A 504 13.75 25.43 0.37
N ARG A 505 14.02 24.23 0.91
CA ARG A 505 15.37 23.67 1.02
C ARG A 505 16.05 23.53 -0.34
N ARG A 506 15.33 23.07 -1.35
CA ARG A 506 15.82 22.96 -2.74
C ARG A 506 16.19 24.29 -3.37
N ASN A 507 15.54 25.37 -2.92
CA ASN A 507 15.85 26.73 -3.35
C ASN A 507 16.84 27.44 -2.41
N GLY A 508 17.58 26.68 -1.59
CA GLY A 508 18.67 27.17 -0.74
C GLY A 508 18.22 27.79 0.59
N ILE A 509 16.97 27.57 1.01
CA ILE A 509 16.45 28.13 2.26
C ILE A 509 16.53 27.09 3.37
N GLY A 510 17.33 27.38 4.40
CA GLY A 510 17.38 26.57 5.63
C GLY A 510 16.07 26.67 6.41
N CYS A 511 15.32 25.57 6.47
CA CYS A 511 14.07 25.48 7.23
C CYS A 511 13.75 24.06 7.65
N ARG A 512 12.92 23.93 8.69
CA ARG A 512 12.41 22.65 9.18
C ARG A 512 10.92 22.72 9.53
N PRO A 513 10.16 21.66 9.26
CA PRO A 513 8.77 21.56 9.69
C PRO A 513 8.67 21.14 11.16
N GLU A 514 7.66 21.63 11.88
CA GLU A 514 7.30 21.21 13.22
C GLU A 514 5.80 20.87 13.27
N ILE A 515 5.46 19.70 13.81
CA ILE A 515 4.07 19.30 14.10
C ILE A 515 3.78 19.56 15.59
N TYR A 516 2.54 19.92 15.89
CA TYR A 516 2.02 20.01 17.26
C TYR A 516 0.63 19.40 17.33
N TYR A 517 0.31 18.79 18.47
CA TYR A 517 -0.99 18.17 18.74
C TYR A 517 -1.80 19.02 19.72
N THR A 518 -3.12 18.94 19.65
CA THR A 518 -4.06 19.75 20.46
C THR A 518 -5.14 18.94 21.10
#